data_AF-A0A933QTM0-F1
#
_entry.id   AF-A0A933QTM0-F1
#
_cell.length_a   1.000
_cell.length_b   1.000
_cell.length_c   1.000
_cell.angle_alpha   90.00
_cell.angle_beta   90.00
_cell.angle_gamma   90.00
#
_symmetry.space_group_name_H-M   'P 1'
#
loop_
_entity.id
_entity.type
_entity.pdbx_description
1 polymer ?
#
loop_
_entity_poly.entity_id
_entity_poly.type
_entity_poly.pdbx_seq_one_letter_code
_entity_poly.pdbx_strand_id
1 'polypeptide(L)'
;MTNSTFIGNVAPIVNAAGGGGGAIATTTCPMNISNSTFVNNSAAQVGGAISIFQGNAILTNNTFYSNTAHIGGSIDVTAPSVVMTMTNNTIVGNVASVGSGIYAIKQKSLFD
;
A
#
# COMPACT_ATOMS: atom_id res chain seq x y z
N MET A 1 -3.57 10.18 -8.68
CA MET A 1 -4.81 10.39 -7.92
C MET A 1 -4.53 11.39 -6.81
N THR A 2 -5.41 12.36 -6.58
CA THR A 2 -5.20 13.38 -5.55
C THR A 2 -6.49 13.65 -4.79
N ASN A 3 -6.40 14.17 -3.55
CA ASN A 3 -7.56 14.61 -2.74
C ASN A 3 -8.69 13.57 -2.64
N SER A 4 -8.33 12.30 -2.54
CA SER A 4 -9.28 11.19 -2.57
C SER A 4 -9.37 10.50 -1.21
N THR A 5 -10.52 9.90 -0.91
CA THR A 5 -10.76 9.17 0.34
C THR A 5 -11.26 7.77 0.05
N PHE A 6 -10.56 6.77 0.56
CA PHE A 6 -10.85 5.35 0.39
C PHE A 6 -11.11 4.73 1.77
N ILE A 7 -12.36 4.35 2.03
CA ILE A 7 -12.79 3.84 3.34
C ILE A 7 -13.46 2.48 3.20
N GLY A 8 -13.03 1.51 3.99
CA GLY A 8 -13.73 0.23 4.13
C GLY A 8 -13.69 -0.65 2.88
N ASN A 9 -12.75 -0.43 1.96
CA ASN A 9 -12.63 -1.25 0.77
C ASN A 9 -11.95 -2.59 1.11
N VAL A 10 -12.44 -3.68 0.53
CA VAL A 10 -12.03 -5.05 0.87
C VAL A 10 -11.64 -5.83 -0.38
N ALA A 11 -10.45 -6.40 -0.37
CA ALA A 11 -9.98 -7.39 -1.35
C ALA A 11 -9.94 -8.79 -0.69
N PRO A 12 -11.03 -9.58 -0.79
CA PRO A 12 -11.15 -10.85 -0.05
C PRO A 12 -10.46 -12.03 -0.72
N ILE A 13 -10.10 -11.91 -2.01
CA ILE A 13 -9.58 -13.03 -2.80
C ILE A 13 -8.05 -13.06 -2.73
N VAL A 14 -7.51 -14.22 -2.34
CA VAL A 14 -6.14 -14.64 -2.62
C VAL A 14 -6.08 -15.23 -4.02
N ASN A 15 -5.38 -14.58 -4.95
CA ASN A 15 -5.12 -15.15 -6.27
C ASN A 15 -3.64 -15.52 -6.41
N ALA A 16 -3.32 -16.41 -7.36
CA ALA A 16 -1.95 -16.87 -7.61
C ALA A 16 -1.00 -15.73 -8.06
N ALA A 17 -1.54 -14.59 -8.47
CA ALA A 17 -0.80 -13.39 -8.85
C ALA A 17 -0.51 -12.43 -7.68
N GLY A 18 -0.90 -12.79 -6.45
CA GLY A 18 -0.87 -11.89 -5.31
C GLY A 18 -2.11 -11.00 -5.28
N GLY A 19 -3.16 -11.46 -4.58
CA GLY A 19 -4.37 -10.65 -4.40
C GLY A 19 -4.03 -9.48 -3.48
N GLY A 20 -4.11 -8.25 -3.97
CA GLY A 20 -3.54 -7.14 -3.20
C GLY A 20 -4.25 -5.82 -3.39
N GLY A 21 -4.24 -4.99 -2.34
CA GLY A 21 -4.78 -3.64 -2.34
C GLY A 21 -6.26 -3.61 -2.01
N GLY A 22 -6.61 -3.50 -0.72
CA GLY A 22 -8.01 -3.39 -0.31
C GLY A 22 -8.73 -2.23 -1.00
N ALA A 23 -8.01 -1.15 -1.31
CA ALA A 23 -8.50 -0.02 -2.10
C ALA A 23 -7.90 0.04 -3.52
N ILE A 24 -6.59 -0.12 -3.68
CA ILE A 24 -5.89 0.08 -4.96
C ILE A 24 -4.88 -1.03 -5.21
N ALA A 25 -4.97 -1.64 -6.38
CA ALA A 25 -3.99 -2.61 -6.88
C ALA A 25 -3.39 -2.13 -8.20
N THR A 26 -2.06 -2.13 -8.32
CA THR A 26 -1.39 -1.85 -9.61
C THR A 26 -0.40 -2.92 -10.00
N THR A 27 -0.37 -3.23 -11.30
CA THR A 27 0.43 -4.30 -11.86
C THR A 27 1.66 -3.82 -12.62
N THR A 28 1.58 -2.81 -13.49
CA THR A 28 2.75 -2.34 -14.28
C THR A 28 2.85 -0.82 -14.40
N CYS A 29 1.80 -0.08 -14.02
CA CYS A 29 1.73 1.35 -14.25
C CYS A 29 2.35 2.13 -13.08
N PRO A 30 3.09 3.22 -13.37
CA PRO A 30 3.54 4.12 -12.32
C PRO A 30 2.35 4.77 -11.62
N MET A 31 2.46 4.93 -10.30
CA MET A 31 1.41 5.45 -9.45
C MET A 31 1.88 6.74 -8.78
N ASN A 32 1.09 7.81 -8.92
CA ASN A 32 1.29 9.04 -8.15
C ASN A 32 0.02 9.31 -7.33
N ILE A 33 0.14 9.27 -6.00
CA ILE A 33 -0.95 9.56 -5.08
C ILE A 33 -0.54 10.67 -4.14
N SER A 34 -1.36 11.70 -4.04
CA SER A 34 -1.14 12.76 -3.06
C SER A 34 -2.37 13.24 -2.34
N ASN A 35 -2.18 13.80 -1.14
CA ASN A 35 -3.22 14.41 -0.32
C ASN A 35 -4.46 13.52 -0.14
N SER A 36 -4.27 12.20 -0.06
CA SER A 36 -5.35 11.21 -0.04
C SER A 36 -5.36 10.42 1.26
N THR A 37 -6.53 9.87 1.61
CA THR A 37 -6.76 9.19 2.88
C THR A 37 -7.26 7.76 2.65
N PHE A 38 -6.65 6.80 3.34
CA PHE A 38 -6.96 5.38 3.29
C PHE A 38 -7.27 4.88 4.70
N VAL A 39 -8.54 4.57 4.97
CA VAL A 39 -9.01 4.19 6.31
C VAL A 39 -9.73 2.86 6.28
N ASN A 40 -9.38 1.96 7.21
CA ASN A 40 -10.08 0.68 7.40
C ASN A 40 -10.20 -0.16 6.12
N ASN A 41 -9.24 -0.04 5.19
CA ASN A 41 -9.20 -0.91 4.02
C ASN A 41 -8.52 -2.23 4.40
N SER A 42 -8.96 -3.33 3.78
CA SER A 42 -8.40 -4.64 4.06
C SER A 42 -8.15 -5.50 2.84
N ALA A 43 -7.10 -6.31 2.90
CA ALA A 43 -6.80 -7.32 1.88
C ALA A 43 -6.48 -8.66 2.54
N ALA A 44 -6.93 -9.76 1.95
CA ALA A 44 -6.66 -11.09 2.49
C ALA A 44 -5.15 -11.44 2.47
N GLN A 45 -4.40 -10.91 1.51
CA GLN A 45 -2.98 -11.25 1.32
C GLN A 45 -2.05 -10.06 1.54
N VAL A 46 -2.03 -9.08 0.62
CA VAL A 46 -1.01 -8.03 0.64
C VAL A 46 -1.60 -6.63 0.53
N GLY A 47 -1.02 -5.67 1.24
CA GLY A 47 -1.33 -4.25 1.09
C GLY A 47 -2.78 -3.93 1.46
N GLY A 48 -3.07 -3.75 2.74
CA GLY A 48 -4.45 -3.56 3.20
C GLY A 48 -5.17 -2.37 2.54
N ALA A 49 -4.42 -1.35 2.14
CA ALA A 49 -4.90 -0.27 1.29
C ALA A 49 -4.38 -0.40 -0.15
N ILE A 50 -3.06 -0.43 -0.34
CA ILE A 50 -2.43 -0.36 -1.65
C ILE A 50 -1.48 -1.54 -1.84
N SER A 51 -1.60 -2.21 -2.98
CA SER A 51 -0.61 -3.20 -3.43
C SER A 51 0.04 -2.76 -4.74
N ILE A 52 1.37 -2.66 -4.73
CA ILE A 52 2.17 -2.25 -5.88
C ILE A 52 3.01 -3.45 -6.33
N PHE A 53 2.53 -4.13 -7.38
CA PHE A 53 3.18 -5.33 -7.89
C PHE A 53 4.30 -5.00 -8.88
N GLN A 54 4.07 -4.18 -9.90
CA GLN A 54 5.15 -3.64 -10.75
C GLN A 54 4.77 -2.20 -11.13
N GLY A 55 5.76 -1.33 -11.24
CA GLY A 55 5.56 0.11 -11.42
C GLY A 55 5.97 0.93 -10.20
N ASN A 56 6.69 2.02 -10.45
CA ASN A 56 7.15 2.91 -9.40
C ASN A 56 5.99 3.67 -8.76
N ALA A 57 6.10 3.96 -7.48
CA ALA A 57 5.09 4.73 -6.76
C ALA A 57 5.68 5.98 -6.10
N ILE A 58 4.97 7.09 -6.24
CA ILE A 58 5.23 8.33 -5.51
C ILE A 58 4.01 8.60 -4.64
N LEU A 59 4.21 8.58 -3.33
CA LEU A 59 3.18 8.85 -2.33
C LEU A 59 3.56 10.11 -1.56
N THR A 60 2.72 11.15 -1.62
CA THR A 60 3.01 12.43 -0.96
C THR A 60 1.83 12.93 -0.13
N ASN A 61 2.06 13.32 1.13
CA ASN A 61 1.02 13.89 2.00
C ASN A 61 -0.23 12.99 2.17
N ASN A 62 -0.08 11.67 2.16
CA ASN A 62 -1.20 10.75 2.33
C ASN A 62 -1.32 10.28 3.78
N THR A 63 -2.53 9.86 4.17
CA THR A 63 -2.79 9.24 5.47
C THR A 63 -3.28 7.81 5.27
N PHE A 64 -2.62 6.85 5.92
CA PHE A 64 -2.99 5.44 5.99
C PHE A 64 -3.29 5.09 7.44
N TYR A 65 -4.56 4.82 7.74
CA TYR A 65 -5.03 4.55 9.09
C TYR A 65 -5.83 3.25 9.19
N SER A 66 -5.47 2.40 10.14
CA SER A 66 -6.25 1.19 10.48
C SER A 66 -6.51 0.25 9.30
N ASN A 67 -5.62 0.22 8.31
CA ASN A 67 -5.69 -0.74 7.22
C ASN A 67 -5.08 -2.09 7.67
N THR A 68 -5.61 -3.19 7.14
CA THR A 68 -5.21 -4.55 7.57
C THR A 68 -4.92 -5.47 6.40
N ALA A 69 -3.83 -6.23 6.46
CA ALA A 69 -3.55 -7.32 5.51
C ALA A 69 -2.74 -8.46 6.16
N HIS A 70 -2.51 -9.55 5.44
CA HIS A 70 -1.59 -10.58 5.92
C HIS A 70 -0.12 -10.10 5.82
N ILE A 71 0.25 -9.43 4.73
CA ILE A 71 1.58 -8.83 4.48
C ILE A 71 1.41 -7.34 4.19
N GLY A 72 2.14 -6.47 4.92
CA GLY A 72 2.09 -5.02 4.71
C GLY A 72 0.71 -4.43 5.00
N GLY A 73 0.46 -4.06 6.26
CA GLY A 73 -0.88 -3.75 6.76
C GLY A 73 -1.61 -2.65 6.00
N SER A 74 -0.87 -1.70 5.42
CA SER A 74 -1.43 -0.70 4.50
C SER A 74 -0.87 -0.79 3.10
N ILE A 75 0.46 -0.92 2.95
CA ILE A 75 1.10 -0.88 1.65
C ILE A 75 2.01 -2.10 1.50
N ASP A 76 1.89 -2.78 0.36
CA ASP A 76 2.83 -3.82 -0.06
C ASP A 76 3.57 -3.40 -1.33
N VAL A 77 4.89 -3.61 -1.31
CA VAL A 77 5.78 -3.43 -2.46
C VAL A 77 6.77 -4.60 -2.53
N THR A 78 6.36 -5.68 -3.20
CA THR A 78 7.12 -6.94 -3.20
C THR A 78 7.94 -7.20 -4.44
N ALA A 79 7.75 -6.48 -5.55
CA ALA A 79 8.61 -6.71 -6.71
C ALA A 79 9.99 -6.05 -6.60
N PRO A 80 11.05 -6.74 -7.05
CA PRO A 80 12.44 -6.33 -6.87
C PRO A 80 12.84 -5.08 -7.67
N SER A 81 12.09 -4.73 -8.73
CA SER A 81 12.40 -3.59 -9.61
C SER A 81 11.51 -2.37 -9.38
N VAL A 82 10.65 -2.40 -8.35
CA VAL A 82 9.82 -1.25 -8.00
C VAL A 82 10.65 -0.26 -7.19
N VAL A 83 10.39 1.03 -7.36
CA VAL A 83 10.84 2.09 -6.45
C VAL A 83 9.61 2.77 -5.88
N MET A 84 9.48 2.75 -4.55
CA MET A 84 8.50 3.55 -3.84
C MET A 84 9.17 4.75 -3.16
N THR A 85 8.78 5.95 -3.57
CA THR A 85 9.15 7.21 -2.92
C THR A 85 8.00 7.68 -2.04
N MET A 86 8.30 7.96 -0.77
CA MET A 86 7.32 8.46 0.18
C MET A 86 7.79 9.79 0.78
N THR A 87 6.92 10.80 0.78
CA THR A 87 7.20 12.11 1.38
C THR A 87 5.99 12.56 2.21
N ASN A 88 6.22 12.94 3.47
CA ASN A 88 5.18 13.48 4.36
C ASN A 88 3.92 12.60 4.50
N ASN A 89 4.06 11.27 4.45
CA ASN A 89 2.92 10.37 4.66
C ASN A 89 2.80 10.00 6.13
N THR A 90 1.56 9.92 6.61
CA THR A 90 1.22 9.44 7.95
C THR A 90 0.73 8.00 7.85
N ILE A 91 1.39 7.08 8.56
CA ILE A 91 1.07 5.64 8.53
C ILE A 91 0.92 5.16 9.98
N VAL A 92 -0.32 5.00 10.42
CA VAL A 92 -0.64 4.75 11.85
C VAL A 92 -1.73 3.69 12.00
N GLY A 93 -1.59 2.82 13.00
CA GLY A 93 -2.61 1.81 13.33
C GLY A 93 -2.82 0.72 12.28
N ASN A 94 -1.96 0.63 11.26
CA ASN A 94 -2.07 -0.41 10.23
C ASN A 94 -1.47 -1.74 10.73
N VAL A 95 -2.16 -2.85 10.47
CA VAL A 95 -1.87 -4.16 11.05
C VAL A 95 -1.56 -5.19 9.96
N ALA A 96 -0.46 -5.93 10.11
CA ALA A 96 -0.21 -7.13 9.32
C ALA A 96 0.39 -8.27 10.14
N SER A 97 0.18 -9.51 9.65
CA SER A 97 0.83 -10.70 10.23
C SER A 97 2.32 -10.75 9.89
N VAL A 98 2.70 -10.22 8.72
CA VAL A 98 4.07 -10.10 8.24
C VAL A 98 4.34 -8.66 7.78
N GLY A 99 5.33 -8.02 8.40
CA GLY A 99 5.54 -6.58 8.23
C GLY A 99 4.56 -5.75 9.06
N SER A 100 4.89 -4.47 9.27
CA SER A 100 4.01 -3.52 9.97
C SER A 100 3.06 -2.87 8.96
N GLY A 101 2.85 -1.54 9.02
CA GLY A 101 2.03 -0.84 8.03
C GLY A 101 2.56 -0.91 6.59
N ILE A 102 3.88 -1.07 6.40
CA ILE A 102 4.50 -1.22 5.08
C ILE A 102 5.32 -2.51 5.07
N TYR A 103 5.20 -3.25 3.98
CA TYR A 103 6.16 -4.30 3.63
C TYR A 103 6.82 -3.99 2.29
N ALA A 104 8.16 -3.96 2.27
CA ALA A 104 8.95 -3.76 1.07
C ALA A 104 10.24 -4.57 1.13
N ILE A 105 10.55 -5.34 0.07
CA ILE A 105 11.79 -6.14 0.02
C ILE A 105 12.93 -5.27 -0.52
N LYS A 106 13.88 -4.90 0.35
CA LYS A 106 15.10 -4.11 0.08
C LYS A 106 14.97 -3.13 -1.10
N GLN A 107 14.38 -1.97 -0.83
CA GLN A 107 14.52 -0.79 -1.67
C GLN A 107 15.31 0.26 -0.91
N LYS A 108 16.04 1.12 -1.63
CA LYS A 108 16.81 2.23 -1.06
C LYS A 108 15.84 3.14 -0.30
N SER A 109 15.69 2.89 0.99
CA SER A 109 14.80 3.65 1.85
C SER A 109 15.43 5.02 2.09
N LEU A 110 14.98 6.03 1.34
CA LEU A 110 15.13 7.42 1.74
C LEU A 110 14.08 7.69 2.82
N PHE A 111 14.41 7.30 4.05
CA PHE A 111 13.84 7.92 5.23
C PHE A 111 14.73 9.14 5.49
N ASP A 112 14.30 10.29 4.98
CA ASP A 112 14.81 11.60 5.40
C ASP A 112 13.80 12.22 6.37
#